data_AF-T0ZRF3-F1
#
_entry.id   AF-T0ZRF3-F1
#
_cell.length_a   1.000
_cell.length_b   1.000
_cell.length_c   1.000
_cell.angle_alpha   90.00
_cell.angle_beta   90.00
_cell.angle_gamma   90.00
#
_symmetry.space_group_name_H-M   'P 1'
#
loop_
_entity.id
_entity.type
_entity.pdbx_description
1 polymer ?
#
loop_
_entity_poly.entity_id
_entity_poly.type
_entity_poly.pdbx_seq_one_letter_code
_entity_poly.pdbx_strand_id
1 'polypeptide(L)'
;FYDPVVNRTYLDLTTHYDTVVLPTRVAKPKDKAAVEAGVLTVERWVLAPLRHHRFFSLAELNAAIAKQLKIVNNRAFRGETTSRQELFEELERQELRPLPPTTFELATWKTVTVHVDYHVEGPDRRFYSVPYRLVRQKLDMRITGQTIEVFKANVRVASHAREYGRRRYITDPAH
;
A
#
# COMPACT_ATOMS: atom_id res chain seq x y z
N PHE A 1 -14.60 11.53 21.93
CA PHE A 1 -13.91 11.75 20.64
C PHE A 1 -13.59 10.39 20.06
N TYR A 2 -14.12 10.07 18.88
CA TYR A 2 -13.77 8.85 18.16
C TYR A 2 -12.44 9.13 17.48
N ASP A 3 -11.37 8.50 17.97
CA ASP A 3 -10.05 8.56 17.33
C ASP A 3 -9.94 7.33 16.42
N PRO A 4 -10.15 7.46 15.11
CA PRO A 4 -10.10 6.34 14.19
C PRO A 4 -8.69 5.75 14.17
N VAL A 5 -8.55 4.55 14.70
CA VAL A 5 -7.31 3.78 14.62
C VAL A 5 -7.05 3.45 13.16
N VAL A 6 -6.06 4.13 12.58
CA VAL A 6 -5.59 3.86 11.23
C VAL A 6 -4.92 2.49 11.20
N ASN A 7 -5.22 1.70 10.16
CA ASN A 7 -4.54 0.43 9.93
C ASN A 7 -3.01 0.66 9.92
N ARG A 8 -2.24 -0.17 10.63
CA ARG A 8 -0.79 -0.01 10.78
C ARG A 8 -0.06 0.14 9.45
N THR A 9 -0.39 -0.67 8.44
CA THR A 9 0.23 -0.57 7.11
C THR A 9 -0.13 0.74 6.40
N TYR A 10 -1.34 1.26 6.64
CA TYR A 10 -1.75 2.55 6.10
C TYR A 10 -1.06 3.71 6.81
N LEU A 11 -0.81 3.59 8.13
CA LEU A 11 0.02 4.54 8.87
C LEU A 11 1.47 4.53 8.34
N ASP A 12 2.07 3.35 8.17
CA ASP A 12 3.41 3.21 7.60
C ASP A 12 3.50 3.86 6.21
N LEU A 13 2.47 3.71 5.37
CA LEU A 13 2.37 4.36 4.06
C LEU A 13 2.37 5.90 4.19
N THR A 14 1.58 6.42 5.13
CA THR A 14 1.51 7.88 5.34
C THR A 14 2.84 8.46 5.81
N THR A 15 3.54 7.75 6.70
CA THR A 15 4.87 8.14 7.15
C THR A 15 5.89 8.08 6.02
N HIS A 16 5.84 7.05 5.17
CA HIS A 16 6.77 6.91 4.04
C HIS A 16 6.67 8.06 3.03
N TYR A 17 5.45 8.48 2.71
CA TYR A 17 5.21 9.56 1.75
C TYR A 17 5.07 10.95 2.39
N ASP A 18 5.30 11.06 3.70
CA ASP A 18 5.15 12.31 4.47
C ASP A 18 3.77 12.97 4.25
N THR A 19 2.73 12.14 4.33
CA THR A 19 1.33 12.54 4.14
C THR A 19 0.53 12.32 5.42
N VAL A 20 -0.65 12.93 5.49
CA VAL A 20 -1.59 12.77 6.62
C VAL A 20 -2.89 12.19 6.10
N VAL A 21 -3.43 11.22 6.82
CA VAL A 21 -4.78 10.70 6.57
C VAL A 21 -5.75 11.46 7.44
N LEU A 22 -6.71 12.13 6.79
CA LEU A 22 -7.81 12.81 7.44
C LEU A 22 -9.08 11.96 7.26
N PRO A 23 -9.43 11.13 8.26
CA PRO A 23 -10.59 10.26 8.17
C PRO A 23 -11.87 11.09 8.20
N THR A 24 -12.79 10.75 7.29
CA THR A 24 -14.15 11.32 7.30
C THR A 24 -14.97 10.67 8.42
N ARG A 25 -15.99 11.39 8.91
CA ARG A 25 -16.85 10.86 9.97
C ARG A 25 -17.66 9.67 9.44
N VAL A 26 -17.75 8.62 10.25
CA VAL A 26 -18.52 7.42 9.91
C VAL A 26 -19.98 7.79 9.63
N ALA A 27 -20.55 7.21 8.57
CA ALA A 27 -21.93 7.42 8.14
C ALA A 27 -22.31 8.89 7.84
N LYS A 28 -21.34 9.74 7.47
CA LYS A 28 -21.60 11.12 7.03
C LYS A 28 -21.13 11.32 5.57
N PRO A 29 -21.99 11.01 4.58
CA PRO A 29 -21.64 11.06 3.16
C PRO A 29 -21.11 12.43 2.69
N LYS A 30 -21.63 13.51 3.28
CA LYS A 30 -21.27 14.90 2.90
C LYS A 30 -19.79 15.22 3.10
N ASP A 31 -19.10 14.52 4.00
CA ASP A 31 -17.67 14.75 4.27
C ASP A 31 -16.76 14.16 3.17
N LYS A 32 -17.32 13.41 2.21
CA LYS A 32 -16.60 12.72 1.13
C LYS A 32 -16.96 13.26 -0.27
N ALA A 33 -17.69 14.37 -0.36
CA ALA A 33 -18.26 14.86 -1.62
C ALA A 33 -17.23 15.04 -2.76
N ALA A 34 -16.03 15.56 -2.49
CA ALA A 34 -14.99 15.74 -3.51
C ALA A 34 -14.49 14.39 -4.08
N VAL A 35 -14.31 13.37 -3.23
CA VAL A 35 -13.90 12.03 -3.64
C VAL A 35 -14.98 11.38 -4.49
N GLU A 36 -16.24 11.48 -4.08
CA GLU A 36 -17.38 10.93 -4.84
C GLU A 36 -17.53 11.61 -6.21
N ALA A 37 -17.37 12.94 -6.28
CA ALA A 37 -17.37 13.66 -7.55
C ALA A 37 -16.22 13.21 -8.47
N GLY A 38 -15.04 12.93 -7.90
CA GLY A 38 -13.92 12.33 -8.61
C GLY A 38 -14.24 10.96 -9.17
N VAL A 39 -14.83 10.07 -8.35
CA VAL A 39 -15.27 8.73 -8.79
C VAL A 39 -16.27 8.82 -9.94
N LEU A 40 -17.30 9.66 -9.82
CA LEU A 40 -18.29 9.88 -10.88
C LEU A 40 -17.66 10.40 -12.17
N THR A 41 -16.60 11.21 -12.07
CA THR A 41 -15.85 11.71 -13.23
C THR A 41 -15.16 10.55 -13.96
N VAL A 42 -14.47 9.67 -13.22
CA VAL A 42 -13.80 8.48 -13.78
C VAL A 42 -14.82 7.51 -14.38
N GLU A 43 -15.93 7.25 -13.70
CA GLU A 43 -16.99 6.37 -14.20
C GLU A 43 -17.55 6.87 -15.54
N ARG A 44 -17.87 8.17 -15.63
CA ARG A 44 -18.50 8.75 -16.82
C ARG A 44 -17.55 8.93 -18.00
N TRP A 45 -16.30 9.28 -17.74
CA TRP A 45 -15.38 9.70 -18.80
C TRP A 45 -14.23 8.73 -19.06
N VAL A 46 -14.00 7.74 -18.19
CA VAL A 46 -13.02 6.68 -18.41
C VAL A 46 -13.72 5.34 -18.61
N LEU A 47 -14.56 4.91 -17.66
CA LEU A 47 -15.18 3.59 -17.73
C LEU A 47 -16.27 3.51 -18.78
N ALA A 48 -17.19 4.49 -18.82
CA ALA A 48 -18.30 4.45 -19.76
C ALA A 48 -17.84 4.45 -21.23
N PRO A 49 -16.82 5.20 -21.67
CA PRO A 49 -16.30 5.09 -23.04
C PRO A 49 -15.65 3.74 -23.35
N LEU A 50 -15.06 3.07 -22.36
CA LEU A 50 -14.37 1.79 -22.54
C LEU A 50 -15.26 0.56 -22.32
N ARG A 51 -16.52 0.74 -21.88
CA ARG A 51 -17.42 -0.35 -21.44
C ARG A 51 -17.74 -1.42 -22.49
N HIS A 52 -17.54 -1.12 -23.76
CA HIS A 52 -17.79 -2.04 -24.88
C HIS A 52 -16.49 -2.54 -25.54
N HIS A 53 -15.32 -2.14 -25.02
CA HIS A 53 -14.04 -2.64 -25.47
C HIS A 53 -13.66 -3.90 -24.69
N ARG A 54 -13.19 -4.92 -25.42
CA ARG A 54 -12.59 -6.11 -24.82
C ARG A 54 -11.08 -5.95 -24.89
N PHE A 55 -10.43 -6.14 -23.74
CA PHE A 55 -8.98 -6.09 -23.62
C PHE A 55 -8.45 -7.51 -23.44
N PHE A 56 -7.30 -7.78 -24.04
CA PHE A 56 -6.64 -9.09 -23.98
C PHE A 56 -5.40 -9.08 -23.10
N SER A 57 -5.04 -7.92 -22.52
CA SER A 57 -3.99 -7.80 -21.53
C SER A 57 -4.22 -6.60 -20.61
N LEU A 58 -3.60 -6.64 -19.42
CA LEU A 58 -3.58 -5.49 -18.51
C LEU A 58 -2.83 -4.29 -19.11
N ALA A 59 -1.80 -4.53 -19.91
CA ALA A 59 -1.05 -3.48 -20.58
C ALA A 59 -1.94 -2.69 -21.55
N GLU A 60 -2.76 -3.40 -22.32
CA GLU A 60 -3.73 -2.79 -23.25
C GLU A 60 -4.80 -1.97 -22.52
N LEU A 61 -5.38 -2.53 -21.45
CA LEU A 61 -6.33 -1.82 -20.59
C LEU A 61 -5.72 -0.54 -20.00
N ASN A 62 -4.52 -0.63 -19.43
CA ASN A 62 -3.82 0.51 -18.84
C ASN A 62 -3.53 1.60 -19.88
N ALA A 63 -3.15 1.22 -21.11
CA ALA A 63 -2.93 2.16 -22.20
C ALA A 63 -4.24 2.87 -22.60
N ALA A 64 -5.36 2.16 -22.65
CA ALA A 64 -6.67 2.74 -22.95
C ALA A 64 -7.15 3.69 -21.85
N ILE A 65 -6.97 3.32 -20.57
CA ILE A 65 -7.27 4.19 -19.42
C ILE A 65 -6.40 5.45 -19.48
N ALA A 66 -5.10 5.33 -19.75
CA ALA A 66 -4.18 6.48 -19.85
C ALA A 66 -4.61 7.47 -20.94
N LYS A 67 -5.14 6.99 -22.07
CA LYS A 67 -5.71 7.86 -23.12
C LYS A 67 -6.93 8.62 -22.62
N GLN A 68 -7.85 7.96 -21.93
CA GLN A 68 -9.04 8.62 -21.36
C GLN A 68 -8.68 9.62 -20.27
N LEU A 69 -7.70 9.31 -19.41
CA LEU A 69 -7.22 10.23 -18.38
C LEU A 69 -6.67 11.53 -18.98
N LYS A 70 -5.94 11.47 -20.10
CA LYS A 70 -5.50 12.68 -20.82
C LYS A 70 -6.70 13.53 -21.26
N ILE A 71 -7.76 12.92 -21.76
CA ILE A 71 -8.98 13.65 -22.17
C ILE A 71 -9.64 14.30 -20.95
N VAL A 72 -9.79 13.56 -19.85
CA VAL A 72 -10.42 14.06 -18.62
C VAL A 72 -9.64 15.22 -18.01
N ASN A 73 -8.32 15.13 -17.95
CA ASN A 73 -7.48 16.14 -17.32
C ASN A 73 -7.38 17.43 -18.14
N ASN A 74 -7.35 17.33 -19.49
CA ASN A 74 -7.28 18.50 -20.37
C ASN A 74 -8.66 19.10 -20.70
N ARG A 75 -9.76 18.48 -20.26
CA ARG A 75 -11.09 19.02 -20.49
C ARG A 75 -11.33 20.22 -19.56
N ALA A 76 -11.75 21.33 -20.14
CA ALA A 76 -12.17 22.51 -19.38
C ALA A 76 -13.37 22.19 -18.46
N PHE A 77 -13.44 22.88 -17.32
CA PHE A 77 -14.59 22.79 -16.43
C PHE A 77 -15.84 23.37 -17.10
N ARG A 78 -17.02 22.98 -16.61
CA ARG A 78 -18.28 23.44 -17.20
C ARG A 78 -18.42 24.95 -16.96
N GLY A 79 -18.39 25.73 -18.04
CA GLY A 79 -18.53 27.18 -17.98
C GLY A 79 -17.20 27.93 -17.78
N GLU A 80 -16.08 27.21 -17.70
CA GLU A 80 -14.75 27.79 -17.53
C GLU A 80 -13.89 27.52 -18.77
N THR A 81 -12.84 28.31 -18.95
CA THR A 81 -11.81 28.05 -19.98
C THR A 81 -10.71 27.10 -19.48
N THR A 82 -10.56 26.99 -18.17
CA THR A 82 -9.46 26.26 -17.52
C THR A 82 -9.80 24.79 -17.31
N SER A 83 -8.78 23.95 -17.34
CA SER A 83 -8.83 22.49 -17.16
C SER A 83 -8.14 22.04 -15.87
N ARG A 84 -8.30 20.76 -15.51
CA ARG A 84 -7.60 20.17 -14.34
C ARG A 84 -6.09 20.19 -14.51
N GLN A 85 -5.62 19.91 -15.73
CA GLN A 85 -4.20 19.90 -16.06
C GLN A 85 -3.58 21.28 -15.90
N GLU A 86 -4.25 22.32 -16.40
CA GLU A 86 -3.77 23.71 -16.28
C GLU A 86 -3.72 24.16 -14.81
N LEU A 87 -4.77 23.89 -14.02
CA LEU A 87 -4.76 24.21 -12.59
C LEU A 87 -3.64 23.46 -11.85
N PHE A 88 -3.40 22.18 -12.17
CA PHE A 88 -2.30 21.42 -11.60
C PHE A 88 -0.94 22.05 -11.94
N GLU A 89 -0.73 22.42 -13.20
CA GLU A 89 0.53 23.02 -13.66
C GLU A 89 0.78 24.40 -13.06
N GLU A 90 -0.25 25.23 -12.97
CA GLU A 90 -0.18 26.60 -12.48
C GLU A 90 -0.07 26.68 -10.95
N LEU A 91 -0.84 25.88 -10.22
CA LEU A 91 -1.02 26.03 -8.77
C LEU A 91 -0.34 24.93 -7.95
N GLU A 92 -0.48 23.67 -8.35
CA GLU A 92 -0.08 22.53 -7.49
C GLU A 92 1.36 22.10 -7.72
N ARG A 93 1.83 22.13 -8.97
CA ARG A 93 3.10 21.52 -9.38
C ARG A 93 4.31 22.08 -8.63
N GLN A 94 4.30 23.36 -8.31
CA GLN A 94 5.40 24.04 -7.60
C GLN A 94 5.42 23.72 -6.10
N GLU A 95 4.27 23.32 -5.54
CA GLU A 95 4.10 22.99 -4.12
C GLU A 95 4.37 21.50 -3.82
N LEU A 96 4.55 20.68 -4.86
CA LEU A 96 4.81 19.25 -4.69
C LEU A 96 6.19 18.99 -4.09
N ARG A 97 6.21 18.13 -3.06
CA ARG A 97 7.45 17.59 -2.50
C ARG A 97 8.05 16.51 -3.42
N PRO A 98 9.38 16.33 -3.43
CA PRO A 98 10.00 15.21 -4.13
C PRO A 98 9.51 13.88 -3.55
N LEU A 99 9.35 12.88 -4.41
CA LEU A 99 9.06 11.53 -3.95
C LEU A 99 10.26 10.94 -3.19
N PRO A 100 10.02 10.11 -2.17
CA PRO A 100 11.07 9.31 -1.56
C PRO A 100 11.81 8.48 -2.63
N PRO A 101 13.13 8.25 -2.48
CA PRO A 101 13.93 7.51 -3.46
C PRO A 101 13.54 6.02 -3.55
N THR A 102 12.84 5.51 -2.52
CA THR A 102 12.34 4.15 -2.45
C THR A 102 10.83 4.11 -2.54
N THR A 103 10.31 3.08 -3.20
CA THR A 103 8.87 2.80 -3.23
C THR A 103 8.43 2.24 -1.88
N PHE A 104 7.20 2.55 -1.47
CA PHE A 104 6.65 1.96 -0.26
C PHE A 104 6.47 0.45 -0.44
N GLU A 105 7.06 -0.33 0.47
CA GLU A 105 6.90 -1.78 0.47
C GLU A 105 5.75 -2.18 1.40
N LEU A 106 4.70 -2.76 0.81
CA LEU A 106 3.57 -3.27 1.58
C LEU A 106 4.02 -4.39 2.51
N ALA A 107 3.80 -4.18 3.81
CA ALA A 107 4.12 -5.15 4.84
C ALA A 107 2.86 -5.61 5.58
N THR A 108 2.80 -6.91 5.87
CA THR A 108 1.81 -7.50 6.76
C THR A 108 2.46 -7.84 8.09
N TRP A 109 1.76 -7.58 9.19
CA TRP A 109 2.21 -7.92 10.53
C TRP A 109 1.48 -9.14 11.06
N LYS A 110 2.21 -10.07 11.67
CA LYS A 110 1.67 -11.28 12.30
C LYS A 110 2.38 -11.54 13.62
N THR A 111 1.63 -11.72 14.70
CA THR A 111 2.22 -12.23 15.94
C THR A 111 2.46 -13.73 15.80
N VAL A 112 3.68 -14.17 16.08
CA VAL A 112 4.15 -15.55 15.96
C VAL A 112 4.73 -16.03 17.28
N THR A 113 4.59 -17.32 17.57
CA THR A 113 5.22 -17.94 18.74
C THR A 113 6.44 -18.71 18.29
N VAL A 114 7.57 -18.52 18.97
CA VAL A 114 8.80 -19.26 18.67
C VAL A 114 8.64 -20.72 19.11
N HIS A 115 8.81 -21.63 18.18
CA HIS A 115 8.77 -23.06 18.40
C HIS A 115 10.00 -23.54 19.20
N VAL A 116 9.95 -24.78 19.71
CA VAL A 116 11.03 -25.37 20.50
C VAL A 116 12.32 -25.57 19.72
N ASP A 117 12.20 -25.67 18.39
CA ASP A 117 13.29 -25.73 17.44
C ASP A 117 13.80 -24.33 17.05
N TYR A 118 13.51 -23.29 17.84
CA TYR A 118 13.93 -21.89 17.63
C TYR A 118 13.52 -21.28 16.27
N HIS A 119 12.47 -21.81 15.64
CA HIS A 119 11.90 -21.24 14.42
C HIS A 119 10.52 -20.61 14.66
N VAL A 120 10.13 -19.70 13.76
CA VAL A 120 8.78 -19.14 13.68
C VAL A 120 8.15 -19.48 12.33
N GLU A 121 6.86 -19.85 12.33
CA GLU A 121 6.12 -20.12 11.10
C GLU A 121 5.73 -18.82 10.39
N GLY A 122 6.40 -18.56 9.27
CA GLY A 122 6.12 -17.46 8.35
C GLY A 122 5.04 -17.80 7.32
N PRO A 123 4.89 -16.99 6.26
CA PRO A 123 3.99 -17.31 5.15
C PRO A 123 4.52 -18.52 4.36
N ASP A 124 3.69 -19.05 3.44
CA ASP A 124 4.10 -20.08 2.49
C ASP A 124 4.62 -21.38 3.14
N ARG A 125 4.17 -21.68 4.37
CA ARG A 125 4.62 -22.83 5.18
C ARG A 125 6.14 -22.87 5.39
N ARG A 126 6.81 -21.71 5.35
CA ARG A 126 8.23 -21.56 5.65
C ARG A 126 8.45 -21.29 7.13
N PHE A 127 9.56 -21.78 7.65
CA PHE A 127 9.95 -21.61 9.05
C PHE A 127 11.28 -20.86 9.08
N TYR A 128 11.36 -19.79 9.87
CA TYR A 128 12.54 -18.92 9.92
C TYR A 128 13.16 -18.96 11.31
N SER A 129 14.47 -19.17 11.42
CA SER A 129 15.13 -19.23 12.73
C SER A 129 15.16 -17.85 13.40
N VAL A 130 15.14 -17.86 14.72
CA VAL A 130 15.37 -16.70 15.59
C VAL A 130 16.35 -17.11 16.70
N PRO A 131 17.03 -16.16 17.38
CA PRO A 131 17.95 -16.51 18.46
C PRO A 131 17.34 -17.47 19.48
N TYR A 132 18.03 -18.58 19.77
CA TYR A 132 17.53 -19.68 20.62
C TYR A 132 16.97 -19.25 21.98
N ARG A 133 17.45 -18.12 22.53
CA ARG A 133 16.98 -17.55 23.81
C ARG A 133 15.52 -17.08 23.77
N LEU A 134 14.93 -17.00 22.59
CA LEU A 134 13.56 -16.53 22.36
C LEU A 134 12.54 -17.66 22.27
N VAL A 135 12.95 -18.92 22.43
CA VAL A 135 12.07 -20.09 22.42
C VAL A 135 10.85 -19.89 23.33
N ARG A 136 9.66 -20.27 22.83
CA ARG A 136 8.33 -20.11 23.46
C ARG A 136 7.84 -18.67 23.65
N GLN A 137 8.61 -17.65 23.27
CA GLN A 137 8.15 -16.26 23.35
C GLN A 137 7.25 -15.90 22.15
N LYS A 138 6.37 -14.92 22.35
CA LYS A 138 5.62 -14.29 21.26
C LYS A 138 6.42 -13.13 20.70
N LEU A 139 6.53 -13.07 19.38
CA LEU A 139 7.26 -12.07 18.62
C LEU A 139 6.35 -11.49 17.53
N ASP A 140 6.69 -10.31 17.04
CA ASP A 140 6.01 -9.70 15.89
C ASP A 140 6.81 -9.96 14.62
N MET A 141 6.17 -10.53 13.61
CA MET A 141 6.76 -10.77 12.31
C MET A 141 6.24 -9.73 11.32
N ARG A 142 7.14 -8.98 10.69
CA ARG A 142 6.85 -8.14 9.52
C ARG A 142 7.19 -8.93 8.26
N ILE A 143 6.19 -9.06 7.40
CA ILE A 143 6.22 -9.87 6.19
C ILE A 143 6.12 -8.93 4.99
N THR A 144 7.16 -8.87 4.16
CA THR A 144 7.12 -8.11 2.91
C THR A 144 7.16 -9.06 1.70
N GLY A 145 7.27 -8.50 0.49
CA GLY A 145 7.43 -9.30 -0.72
C GLY A 145 8.81 -9.97 -0.81
N GLN A 146 9.82 -9.42 -0.13
CA GLN A 146 11.21 -9.87 -0.26
C GLN A 146 11.85 -10.30 1.06
N THR A 147 11.33 -9.86 2.20
CA THR A 147 11.96 -10.09 3.50
C THR A 147 10.97 -10.51 4.57
N ILE A 148 11.48 -11.27 5.54
CA ILE A 148 10.80 -11.63 6.78
C ILE A 148 11.65 -11.07 7.92
N GLU A 149 11.11 -10.09 8.64
CA GLU A 149 11.75 -9.49 9.80
C GLU A 149 10.99 -9.90 11.06
N VAL A 150 11.71 -10.27 12.12
CA VAL A 150 11.12 -10.66 13.41
C VAL A 150 11.56 -9.69 14.48
N PHE A 151 10.61 -9.22 15.29
CA PHE A 151 10.80 -8.18 16.30
C PHE A 151 10.39 -8.68 17.69
N LYS A 152 11.16 -8.28 18.70
CA LYS A 152 10.80 -8.35 20.11
C LYS A 152 10.71 -6.93 20.66
N ALA A 153 9.52 -6.51 21.09
CA ALA A 153 9.30 -5.16 21.64
C ALA A 153 9.92 -4.04 20.75
N ASN A 154 9.59 -4.07 19.45
CA ASN A 154 10.10 -3.16 18.41
C ASN A 154 11.61 -3.24 18.10
N VAL A 155 12.37 -4.13 18.73
CA VAL A 155 13.77 -4.41 18.36
C VAL A 155 13.81 -5.58 17.39
N ARG A 156 14.42 -5.39 16.21
CA ARG A 156 14.59 -6.48 15.23
C ARG A 156 15.59 -7.50 15.77
N VAL A 157 15.16 -8.76 15.89
CA VAL A 157 15.95 -9.88 16.42
C VAL A 157 16.39 -10.88 15.35
N ALA A 158 15.73 -10.89 14.19
CA ALA A 158 16.10 -11.70 13.04
C ALA A 158 15.61 -11.03 11.73
N SER A 159 16.30 -11.29 10.62
CA SER A 159 15.90 -10.88 9.28
C SER A 159 16.31 -11.93 8.27
N HIS A 160 15.40 -12.33 7.40
CA HIS A 160 15.60 -13.38 6.40
C HIS A 160 15.09 -12.92 5.03
N ALA A 161 15.70 -13.42 3.96
CA ALA A 161 15.09 -13.33 2.63
C ALA A 161 13.82 -14.19 2.60
N ARG A 162 12.74 -13.66 2.04
CA ARG A 162 11.48 -14.40 1.89
C ARG A 162 11.60 -15.40 0.75
N GLU A 163 11.64 -16.68 1.09
CA GLU A 163 11.50 -17.77 0.13
C GLU A 163 10.04 -18.18 -0.09
N TYR A 164 9.68 -18.52 -1.33
CA TYR A 164 8.36 -19.05 -1.71
C TYR A 164 8.44 -20.55 -2.02
N GLY A 165 7.40 -21.33 -1.70
CA GLY A 165 7.34 -22.74 -2.10
C GLY A 165 6.76 -23.70 -1.05
N ARG A 166 7.23 -24.95 -1.05
CA ARG A 166 6.78 -25.99 -0.11
C ARG A 166 7.39 -25.79 1.29
N ARG A 167 6.98 -26.59 2.27
CA ARG A 167 7.51 -26.52 3.64
C ARG A 167 9.05 -26.64 3.67
N ARG A 168 9.73 -25.70 4.34
CA ARG A 168 11.18 -25.71 4.58
C ARG A 168 11.54 -24.85 5.79
N TYR A 169 12.67 -25.18 6.41
CA TYR A 169 13.31 -24.41 7.47
C TYR A 169 14.47 -23.60 6.89
N ILE A 170 14.43 -22.29 7.10
CA ILE A 170 15.49 -21.34 6.77
C ILE A 170 16.17 -21.01 8.11
N THR A 171 17.42 -21.43 8.23
CA THR A 171 18.20 -21.30 9.46
C THR A 171 19.41 -20.42 9.19
N ASP A 172 19.49 -19.30 9.89
CA ASP A 172 20.72 -18.54 10.04
C ASP A 172 21.63 -19.28 11.07
N PRO A 173 22.88 -19.63 10.72
CA PRO A 173 23.84 -20.24 11.64
C PRO A 173 24.15 -19.41 12.90
N ALA A 174 23.87 -18.11 12.90
CA ALA A 174 24.10 -17.23 14.03
C ALA A 174 22.98 -17.25 15.10
N HIS A 175 21.88 -17.96 14.85
CA HIS A 175 20.69 -18.02 15.73
C HIS A 175 20.68 -19.18 16.72
#